data_AF-A0A3C0TJ84-F1
#
_entry.id   AF-A0A3C0TJ84-F1
#
_cell.length_a   1.000
_cell.length_b   1.000
_cell.length_c   1.000
_cell.angle_alpha   90.00
_cell.angle_beta   90.00
_cell.angle_gamma   90.00
#
_symmetry.space_group_name_H-M   'P 1'
#
loop_
_entity.id
_entity.type
_entity.pdbx_description
1 polymer ?
#
loop_
_entity_poly.entity_id
_entity_poly.type
_entity_poly.pdbx_seq_one_letter_code
_entity_poly.pdbx_strand_id
1 'polypeptide(L)'
;MKRRSVFITLMVLAVVSVSMYVYARTTETPIFLPGTQPMEIMNLTGSSKCIQCHGGYDTGAEPAFNWQGSMMAQAARDPLMYAALAVANQDVEHAGDLCLRCHVPNGWLRGNSVPEDGSKFTPSELNGVQCDFCHRLLNPLDHGVPKLENAQYVISPELTMLGPFTTTVNVHDTQESEFHKTGDFCGTCHDVTNPLFTNPETGQLAAVERTYSEWKNSDFATIGAKGACQNCHMPPKWGHAADPAQFDASGQAPEFRDYLNLHELVGGNTFAQEILPLFWDYDAQGLEALQNTKDKAYVQLRKAATIDLALADGAQGRELKVTVTNQTGHKLPTGYPEGRRMWINVKAQDGAGNLIFESGKYDFETADLIKDPNLKVYEVKPGLSEQQAATYNLEPGPSFHFILNDMIYKDNRIPPRGFTNAAFDAAGANVVAYHYDDGQYWDTTAYPVPAETATVEVTLYYQTAAKEYIEFLKAENKTNNWGEGLYKAWAVTTKSMPVDTMGGNPVAGNSCRTCHGDLQKMTDLGYPQFSFDWARVNAETGMNAGCDDCHLGNPKDFTFAGAHEGVLGLLVMKGRYRDVVKRKDVTGDDYAKVQSIKSIRESNSNDPRYTLRVPSPFHMLLWHDRNQETAT
;
A
#
# COMPACT_ATOMS: atom_id res chain seq x y z
N MET A 1 33.28 -64.38 3.37
CA MET A 1 33.08 -63.24 2.44
C MET A 1 31.86 -62.34 2.73
N LYS A 2 31.05 -62.52 3.78
CA LYS A 2 29.86 -61.67 4.04
C LYS A 2 29.98 -60.63 5.17
N ARG A 3 31.10 -60.58 5.91
CA ARG A 3 31.31 -59.60 7.02
C ARG A 3 32.16 -58.37 6.66
N ARG A 4 32.87 -58.38 5.52
CA ARG A 4 33.69 -57.22 5.09
C ARG A 4 32.90 -56.15 4.31
N SER A 5 31.78 -56.52 3.68
CA SER A 5 30.97 -55.57 2.89
C SER A 5 30.08 -54.66 3.74
N VAL A 6 29.72 -55.07 4.96
CA VAL A 6 28.87 -54.27 5.86
C VAL A 6 29.65 -53.13 6.52
N PHE A 7 30.93 -53.33 6.84
CA PHE A 7 31.78 -52.29 7.43
C PHE A 7 32.16 -51.18 6.44
N ILE A 8 32.31 -51.49 5.15
CA ILE A 8 32.61 -50.49 4.11
C ILE A 8 31.37 -49.61 3.85
N THR A 9 30.16 -50.18 3.90
CA THR A 9 28.92 -49.43 3.66
C THR A 9 28.59 -48.46 4.79
N LEU A 10 28.86 -48.83 6.05
CA LEU A 10 28.67 -47.95 7.22
C LEU A 10 29.71 -46.81 7.28
N MET A 11 30.94 -47.04 6.82
CA MET A 11 31.97 -46.00 6.78
C MET A 11 31.72 -44.99 5.65
N VAL A 12 31.20 -45.44 4.49
CA VAL A 12 30.81 -44.54 3.39
C VAL A 12 29.58 -43.70 3.77
N LEU A 13 28.59 -44.26 4.46
CA LEU A 13 27.44 -43.49 4.96
C LEU A 13 27.84 -42.48 6.04
N ALA A 14 28.73 -42.83 6.96
CA ALA A 14 29.22 -41.91 8.00
C ALA A 14 30.08 -40.77 7.42
N VAL A 15 30.92 -41.06 6.41
CA VAL A 15 31.70 -40.03 5.71
C VAL A 15 30.79 -39.14 4.87
N VAL A 16 29.78 -39.67 4.17
CA VAL A 16 28.81 -38.85 3.42
C VAL A 16 27.94 -37.98 4.35
N SER A 17 27.53 -38.49 5.53
CA SER A 17 26.77 -37.68 6.49
C SER A 17 27.63 -36.61 7.18
N VAL A 18 28.91 -36.87 7.44
CA VAL A 18 29.83 -35.85 7.99
C VAL A 18 30.24 -34.85 6.90
N SER A 19 30.36 -35.26 5.65
CA SER A 19 30.58 -34.35 4.52
C SER A 19 29.38 -33.44 4.25
N MET A 20 28.14 -33.92 4.40
CA MET A 20 26.94 -33.06 4.32
C MET A 20 26.81 -32.11 5.53
N TYR A 21 27.21 -32.54 6.73
CA TYR A 21 27.13 -31.70 7.93
C TYR A 21 28.26 -30.65 7.99
N VAL A 22 29.39 -30.89 7.32
CA VAL A 22 30.53 -29.96 7.26
C VAL A 22 30.46 -29.04 6.02
N TYR A 23 29.68 -29.37 4.98
CA TYR A 23 29.41 -28.45 3.86
C TYR A 23 28.56 -27.22 4.28
N ALA A 24 27.96 -27.24 5.46
CA ALA A 24 27.15 -26.14 5.98
C ALA A 24 27.96 -25.03 6.68
N ARG A 25 29.30 -25.00 6.54
CA ARG A 25 30.17 -24.01 7.22
C ARG A 25 31.28 -23.41 6.36
N THR A 26 31.06 -23.31 5.05
CA THR A 26 31.94 -22.52 4.16
C THR A 26 31.11 -21.52 3.37
N THR A 27 31.48 -20.27 3.52
CA THR A 27 30.98 -19.03 2.91
C THR A 27 31.20 -18.98 1.39
N GLU A 28 30.67 -19.94 0.61
CA GLU A 28 30.86 -19.96 -0.86
C GLU A 28 29.63 -20.38 -1.68
N THR A 29 28.44 -20.55 -1.06
CA THR A 29 27.22 -20.87 -1.83
C THR A 29 26.08 -19.92 -1.51
N PRO A 30 25.40 -19.36 -2.53
CA PRO A 30 24.17 -18.57 -2.36
C PRO A 30 23.12 -19.32 -1.53
N ILE A 31 22.23 -18.55 -0.88
CA ILE A 31 21.11 -19.08 -0.09
C ILE A 31 20.17 -19.86 -1.03
N PHE A 32 20.26 -21.19 -1.01
CA PHE A 32 19.40 -22.02 -1.85
C PHE A 32 17.99 -22.10 -1.29
N LEU A 33 17.01 -21.76 -2.12
CA LEU A 33 15.58 -21.85 -1.82
C LEU A 33 14.83 -22.49 -3.01
N PRO A 34 13.90 -23.44 -2.77
CA PRO A 34 13.09 -24.11 -3.81
C PRO A 34 12.38 -23.19 -4.80
N GLY A 35 11.87 -23.77 -5.89
CA GLY A 35 11.19 -23.06 -6.98
C GLY A 35 12.07 -22.95 -8.22
N THR A 36 11.63 -22.14 -9.20
CA THR A 36 12.42 -21.86 -10.41
C THR A 36 13.72 -21.15 -10.05
N GLN A 37 14.84 -21.64 -10.59
CA GLN A 37 16.18 -21.14 -10.32
C GLN A 37 16.69 -20.21 -11.42
N PRO A 38 17.74 -19.42 -11.16
CA PRO A 38 18.38 -18.61 -12.19
C PRO A 38 18.80 -19.46 -13.38
N MET A 39 18.68 -18.89 -14.57
CA MET A 39 18.99 -19.51 -15.87
C MET A 39 18.04 -20.62 -16.33
N GLU A 40 17.03 -21.02 -15.53
CA GLU A 40 16.03 -22.00 -15.97
C GLU A 40 14.99 -21.39 -16.93
N ILE A 41 14.63 -20.12 -16.73
CA ILE A 41 13.66 -19.40 -17.56
C ILE A 41 14.28 -18.09 -18.07
N MET A 42 14.79 -18.13 -19.31
CA MET A 42 15.49 -16.99 -19.93
C MET A 42 14.63 -16.16 -20.88
N ASN A 43 13.43 -16.64 -21.21
CA ASN A 43 12.52 -16.01 -22.17
C ASN A 43 11.57 -14.97 -21.52
N LEU A 44 11.84 -14.55 -20.28
CA LEU A 44 11.08 -13.47 -19.65
C LEU A 44 11.18 -12.20 -20.49
N THR A 45 10.11 -11.40 -20.52
CA THR A 45 10.10 -10.14 -21.27
C THR A 45 9.99 -8.93 -20.34
N GLY A 46 10.49 -7.79 -20.83
CA GLY A 46 10.36 -6.51 -20.13
C GLY A 46 8.95 -5.93 -20.28
N SER A 47 8.51 -5.16 -19.29
CA SER A 47 7.17 -4.54 -19.26
C SER A 47 6.83 -3.70 -20.50
N SER A 48 7.82 -3.14 -21.20
CA SER A 48 7.61 -2.33 -22.41
C SER A 48 6.90 -3.07 -23.55
N LYS A 49 6.96 -4.40 -23.61
CA LYS A 49 6.16 -5.18 -24.58
C LYS A 49 4.67 -5.17 -24.22
N CYS A 50 4.35 -5.29 -22.94
CA CYS A 50 2.98 -5.30 -22.44
C CYS A 50 2.34 -3.91 -22.55
N ILE A 51 3.10 -2.87 -22.19
CA ILE A 51 2.63 -1.47 -22.15
C ILE A 51 2.14 -0.98 -23.52
N GLN A 52 2.64 -1.54 -24.63
CA GLN A 52 2.19 -1.18 -25.98
C GLN A 52 0.67 -1.31 -26.17
N CYS A 53 0.06 -2.34 -25.57
CA CYS A 53 -1.40 -2.55 -25.64
C CYS A 53 -2.10 -2.35 -24.30
N HIS A 54 -1.37 -2.46 -23.17
CA HIS A 54 -1.93 -2.35 -21.82
C HIS A 54 -1.69 -0.98 -21.16
N GLY A 55 -1.37 0.05 -21.95
CA GLY A 55 -1.16 1.42 -21.47
C GLY A 55 -1.46 2.49 -22.53
N GLY A 56 -1.55 3.75 -22.09
CA GLY A 56 -1.73 4.92 -22.93
C GLY A 56 -3.16 5.22 -23.41
N TYR A 57 -4.19 4.57 -22.88
CA TYR A 57 -5.59 4.71 -23.31
C TYR A 57 -6.56 5.19 -22.21
N ASP A 58 -6.33 4.85 -20.93
CA ASP A 58 -7.15 5.30 -19.80
C ASP A 58 -6.35 5.19 -18.50
N THR A 59 -5.68 6.27 -18.08
CA THR A 59 -4.87 6.28 -16.85
C THR A 59 -5.68 5.95 -15.57
N GLY A 60 -7.01 6.10 -15.61
CA GLY A 60 -7.91 5.75 -14.51
C GLY A 60 -8.30 4.28 -14.41
N ALA A 61 -7.98 3.45 -15.42
CA ALA A 61 -8.35 2.04 -15.46
C ALA A 61 -7.25 1.10 -15.99
N GLU A 62 -6.33 1.61 -16.81
CA GLU A 62 -5.35 0.79 -17.51
C GLU A 62 -4.29 0.19 -16.58
N PRO A 63 -3.77 -1.02 -16.90
CA PRO A 63 -2.74 -1.65 -16.07
C PRO A 63 -1.42 -0.85 -16.00
N ALA A 64 -0.90 -0.37 -17.13
CA ALA A 64 0.46 0.18 -17.20
C ALA A 64 0.68 1.37 -16.27
N PHE A 65 -0.14 2.42 -16.40
CA PHE A 65 -0.01 3.64 -15.58
C PHE A 65 -0.17 3.34 -14.09
N ASN A 66 -1.15 2.50 -13.72
CA ASN A 66 -1.42 2.17 -12.32
C ASN A 66 -0.31 1.30 -11.70
N TRP A 67 0.31 0.41 -12.48
CA TRP A 67 1.46 -0.38 -12.06
C TRP A 67 2.73 0.46 -11.94
N GLN A 68 2.99 1.36 -12.89
CA GLN A 68 4.26 2.09 -13.01
C GLN A 68 4.61 2.90 -11.75
N GLY A 69 3.61 3.45 -11.05
CA GLY A 69 3.82 4.18 -9.81
C GLY A 69 3.92 3.31 -8.54
N SER A 70 3.53 2.03 -8.64
CA SER A 70 3.50 1.09 -7.51
C SER A 70 4.89 0.72 -7.02
N MET A 71 5.00 0.33 -5.74
CA MET A 71 6.26 -0.21 -5.23
C MET A 71 6.64 -1.55 -5.86
N MET A 72 5.74 -2.23 -6.57
CA MET A 72 6.10 -3.42 -7.36
C MET A 72 6.95 -3.04 -8.57
N ALA A 73 6.56 -2.00 -9.32
CA ALA A 73 7.36 -1.47 -10.43
C ALA A 73 8.67 -0.81 -9.96
N GLN A 74 8.67 -0.29 -8.73
CA GLN A 74 9.80 0.43 -8.14
C GLN A 74 10.65 -0.41 -7.18
N ALA A 75 10.35 -1.71 -7.03
CA ALA A 75 11.02 -2.59 -6.07
C ALA A 75 12.54 -2.69 -6.30
N ALA A 76 12.98 -2.57 -7.56
CA ALA A 76 14.38 -2.57 -7.97
C ALA A 76 15.02 -1.16 -8.00
N ARG A 77 14.28 -0.11 -7.65
CA ARG A 77 14.75 1.29 -7.64
C ARG A 77 14.73 1.91 -6.25
N ASP A 78 14.14 1.25 -5.26
CA ASP A 78 13.98 1.77 -3.90
C ASP A 78 15.34 1.96 -3.18
N PRO A 79 15.76 3.20 -2.90
CA PRO A 79 17.02 3.47 -2.20
C PRO A 79 17.02 2.95 -0.75
N LEU A 80 15.85 2.83 -0.10
CA LEU A 80 15.73 2.23 1.23
C LEU A 80 16.15 0.76 1.18
N MET A 81 15.65 0.02 0.19
CA MET A 81 16.01 -1.38 -0.05
C MET A 81 17.50 -1.53 -0.30
N TYR A 82 18.10 -0.72 -1.18
CA TYR A 82 19.54 -0.83 -1.47
C TYR A 82 20.43 -0.49 -0.27
N ALA A 83 20.01 0.46 0.58
CA ALA A 83 20.73 0.76 1.81
C ALA A 83 20.66 -0.41 2.80
N ALA A 84 19.51 -1.05 2.94
CA ALA A 84 19.35 -2.27 3.75
C ALA A 84 20.12 -3.47 3.17
N LEU A 85 20.08 -3.64 1.85
CA LEU A 85 20.82 -4.67 1.10
C LEU A 85 22.32 -4.56 1.33
N ALA A 86 22.86 -3.34 1.32
CA ALA A 86 24.27 -3.10 1.59
C ALA A 86 24.68 -3.55 3.00
N VAL A 87 23.86 -3.25 4.01
CA VAL A 87 24.09 -3.72 5.38
C VAL A 87 23.95 -5.24 5.47
N ALA A 88 22.92 -5.83 4.84
CA ALA A 88 22.73 -7.28 4.84
C ALA A 88 23.90 -8.04 4.20
N ASN A 89 24.43 -7.55 3.07
CA ASN A 89 25.61 -8.14 2.42
C ASN A 89 26.90 -7.96 3.22
N GLN A 90 26.98 -6.93 4.09
CA GLN A 90 28.08 -6.78 5.04
C GLN A 90 27.96 -7.76 6.21
N ASP A 91 26.73 -7.99 6.69
CA ASP A 91 26.43 -8.86 7.82
C ASP A 91 26.65 -10.34 7.45
N VAL A 92 26.16 -10.74 6.28
CA VAL A 92 26.26 -12.10 5.77
C VAL A 92 26.54 -12.06 4.27
N GLU A 93 27.64 -12.71 3.87
CA GLU A 93 28.01 -12.84 2.46
C GLU A 93 26.89 -13.51 1.65
N HIS A 94 26.60 -12.98 0.46
CA HIS A 94 25.53 -13.42 -0.43
C HIS A 94 24.10 -13.28 0.13
N ALA A 95 23.87 -12.61 1.26
CA ALA A 95 22.53 -12.38 1.79
C ALA A 95 21.60 -11.65 0.81
N GLY A 96 22.18 -10.82 -0.06
CA GLY A 96 21.44 -10.08 -1.08
C GLY A 96 20.69 -10.95 -2.07
N ASP A 97 21.06 -12.21 -2.25
CA ASP A 97 20.33 -13.13 -3.12
C ASP A 97 18.86 -13.25 -2.70
N LEU A 98 18.60 -13.36 -1.39
CA LEU A 98 17.26 -13.42 -0.81
C LEU A 98 16.44 -12.17 -1.15
N CYS A 99 17.05 -11.00 -1.04
CA CYS A 99 16.41 -9.72 -1.30
C CYS A 99 16.06 -9.56 -2.78
N LEU A 100 17.05 -9.79 -3.64
CA LEU A 100 16.95 -9.57 -5.09
C LEU A 100 15.98 -10.54 -5.75
N ARG A 101 15.81 -11.74 -5.20
CA ARG A 101 14.81 -12.70 -5.65
C ARG A 101 13.38 -12.14 -5.58
N CYS A 102 13.04 -11.41 -4.51
CA CYS A 102 11.73 -10.77 -4.34
C CYS A 102 11.62 -9.46 -5.12
N HIS A 103 12.66 -8.62 -5.04
CA HIS A 103 12.61 -7.24 -5.53
C HIS A 103 12.84 -7.10 -7.04
N VAL A 104 13.61 -8.01 -7.64
CA VAL A 104 14.03 -7.94 -9.05
C VAL A 104 13.95 -9.32 -9.71
N PRO A 105 12.80 -10.02 -9.66
CA PRO A 105 12.71 -11.42 -10.04
C PRO A 105 13.14 -11.70 -11.48
N ASN A 106 12.85 -10.78 -12.42
CA ASN A 106 13.33 -10.90 -13.81
C ASN A 106 14.86 -10.88 -13.91
N GLY A 107 15.52 -10.00 -13.16
CA GLY A 107 16.98 -9.90 -13.15
C GLY A 107 17.62 -11.09 -12.44
N TRP A 108 17.03 -11.53 -11.33
CA TRP A 108 17.47 -12.70 -10.58
C TRP A 108 17.36 -13.98 -11.42
N LEU A 109 16.22 -14.22 -12.07
CA LEU A 109 16.00 -15.38 -12.95
C LEU A 109 16.96 -15.41 -14.14
N ARG A 110 17.46 -14.26 -14.61
CA ARG A 110 18.46 -14.19 -15.68
C ARG A 110 19.91 -14.26 -15.20
N GLY A 111 20.15 -14.45 -13.90
CA GLY A 111 21.48 -14.48 -13.31
C GLY A 111 22.18 -13.11 -13.26
N ASN A 112 21.45 -12.01 -13.49
CA ASN A 112 21.98 -10.65 -13.40
C ASN A 112 22.04 -10.13 -11.95
N SER A 113 21.60 -10.93 -10.99
CA SER A 113 21.74 -10.65 -9.55
C SER A 113 23.11 -10.95 -8.98
N VAL A 114 24.11 -11.39 -9.78
CA VAL A 114 25.47 -11.68 -9.29
C VAL A 114 26.46 -10.63 -9.80
N PRO A 115 27.18 -9.87 -8.95
CA PRO A 115 27.15 -9.93 -7.49
C PRO A 115 25.80 -9.46 -6.91
N GLU A 116 25.47 -9.93 -5.70
CA GLU A 116 24.18 -9.76 -5.02
C GLU A 116 23.91 -8.33 -4.50
N ASP A 117 24.37 -7.31 -5.23
CA ASP A 117 24.24 -5.89 -4.92
C ASP A 117 23.35 -5.12 -5.92
N GLY A 118 22.88 -5.81 -6.97
CA GLY A 118 22.03 -5.25 -8.03
C GLY A 118 22.76 -4.40 -9.07
N SER A 119 24.09 -4.30 -9.01
CA SER A 119 24.90 -3.47 -9.92
C SER A 119 24.87 -3.89 -11.39
N LYS A 120 24.45 -5.12 -11.69
CA LYS A 120 24.38 -5.66 -13.05
C LYS A 120 22.99 -5.63 -13.69
N PHE A 121 21.97 -5.12 -13.00
CA PHE A 121 20.64 -5.05 -13.58
C PHE A 121 20.57 -4.08 -14.76
N THR A 122 19.92 -4.52 -15.82
CA THR A 122 19.63 -3.69 -16.99
C THR A 122 18.54 -2.66 -16.68
N PRO A 123 18.41 -1.57 -17.47
CA PRO A 123 17.33 -0.60 -17.29
C PRO A 123 15.93 -1.23 -17.31
N SER A 124 15.72 -2.30 -18.09
CA SER A 124 14.46 -3.03 -18.12
C SER A 124 14.23 -3.89 -16.87
N GLU A 125 15.27 -4.35 -16.18
CA GLU A 125 15.15 -5.14 -14.94
C GLU A 125 14.90 -4.24 -13.73
N LEU A 126 15.37 -2.99 -13.78
CA LEU A 126 15.04 -1.97 -12.79
C LEU A 126 13.55 -1.63 -12.71
N ASN A 127 12.71 -2.18 -13.60
CA ASN A 127 11.25 -2.16 -13.47
C ASN A 127 10.70 -3.16 -12.43
N GLY A 128 11.54 -3.75 -11.58
CA GLY A 128 11.13 -4.53 -10.41
C GLY A 128 10.31 -5.77 -10.75
N VAL A 129 9.16 -5.90 -10.08
CA VAL A 129 8.19 -6.99 -10.27
C VAL A 129 7.30 -6.67 -11.46
N GLN A 130 7.52 -7.37 -12.57
CA GLN A 130 6.98 -7.02 -13.89
C GLN A 130 5.81 -7.90 -14.34
N CYS A 131 5.08 -7.41 -15.36
CA CYS A 131 3.89 -8.05 -15.92
C CYS A 131 4.13 -9.52 -16.29
N ASP A 132 5.19 -9.79 -17.09
CA ASP A 132 5.52 -11.14 -17.58
C ASP A 132 5.80 -12.13 -16.44
N PHE A 133 6.43 -11.66 -15.37
CA PHE A 133 6.70 -12.48 -14.18
C PHE A 133 5.41 -12.84 -13.44
N CYS A 134 4.59 -11.84 -13.09
CA CYS A 134 3.33 -12.07 -12.38
C CYS A 134 2.40 -12.95 -13.20
N HIS A 135 2.21 -12.63 -14.49
CA HIS A 135 1.30 -13.35 -15.38
C HIS A 135 1.85 -14.69 -15.89
N ARG A 136 3.03 -15.14 -15.44
CA ARG A 136 3.51 -16.50 -15.71
C ARG A 136 3.77 -17.29 -14.43
N LEU A 137 3.35 -16.75 -13.28
CA LEU A 137 3.50 -17.38 -11.99
C LEU A 137 2.54 -18.58 -11.86
N LEU A 138 3.09 -19.76 -11.65
CA LEU A 138 2.34 -20.96 -11.30
C LEU A 138 2.21 -21.05 -9.78
N ASN A 139 1.20 -21.78 -9.30
CA ASN A 139 1.09 -22.10 -7.88
C ASN A 139 2.28 -22.96 -7.45
N PRO A 140 3.24 -22.45 -6.67
CA PRO A 140 4.47 -23.18 -6.38
C PRO A 140 4.23 -24.49 -5.62
N LEU A 141 3.15 -24.56 -4.84
CA LEU A 141 2.79 -25.75 -4.06
C LEU A 141 2.49 -26.96 -4.95
N ASP A 142 1.95 -26.73 -6.16
CA ASP A 142 1.67 -27.78 -7.14
C ASP A 142 2.94 -28.31 -7.84
N HIS A 143 4.08 -27.65 -7.57
CA HIS A 143 5.38 -27.90 -8.21
C HIS A 143 6.48 -28.23 -7.19
N GLY A 144 6.11 -28.72 -6.01
CA GLY A 144 7.06 -29.24 -5.01
C GLY A 144 7.73 -28.19 -4.12
N VAL A 145 7.28 -26.93 -4.18
CA VAL A 145 7.66 -25.92 -3.17
C VAL A 145 6.90 -26.18 -1.87
N PRO A 146 7.57 -26.25 -0.72
CA PRO A 146 6.95 -26.68 0.53
C PRO A 146 6.01 -25.63 1.14
N LYS A 147 6.29 -24.35 0.91
CA LYS A 147 5.55 -23.23 1.50
C LYS A 147 5.61 -22.00 0.60
N LEU A 148 4.53 -21.22 0.61
CA LEU A 148 4.46 -19.89 0.01
C LEU A 148 5.16 -18.88 0.93
N GLU A 149 6.46 -18.69 0.71
CA GLU A 149 7.29 -17.71 1.43
C GLU A 149 8.61 -17.48 0.67
N ASN A 150 9.33 -16.40 1.01
CA ASN A 150 10.69 -16.11 0.54
C ASN A 150 10.85 -16.09 -1.00
N ALA A 151 9.80 -15.70 -1.72
CA ALA A 151 9.77 -15.71 -3.18
C ALA A 151 10.14 -17.08 -3.78
N GLN A 152 9.74 -18.18 -3.13
CA GLN A 152 9.86 -19.53 -3.69
C GLN A 152 8.86 -19.76 -4.82
N TYR A 153 8.93 -18.94 -5.87
CA TYR A 153 8.04 -18.97 -7.02
C TYR A 153 8.38 -20.09 -8.01
N VAL A 154 7.39 -20.47 -8.81
CA VAL A 154 7.57 -21.28 -10.00
C VAL A 154 7.02 -20.52 -11.19
N ILE A 155 7.81 -20.38 -12.24
CA ILE A 155 7.45 -19.65 -13.47
C ILE A 155 7.22 -20.63 -14.61
N SER A 156 6.10 -20.46 -15.30
CA SER A 156 5.80 -21.25 -16.50
C SER A 156 6.80 -20.94 -17.61
N PRO A 157 7.39 -21.95 -18.29
CA PRO A 157 8.23 -21.72 -19.46
C PRO A 157 7.43 -21.25 -20.68
N GLU A 158 6.12 -21.49 -20.68
CA GLU A 158 5.21 -21.08 -21.75
C GLU A 158 4.97 -19.57 -21.74
N LEU A 159 4.63 -19.02 -22.90
CA LEU A 159 4.33 -17.60 -23.09
C LEU A 159 2.85 -17.25 -22.84
N THR A 160 2.05 -18.23 -22.41
CA THR A 160 0.64 -18.02 -22.04
C THR A 160 0.54 -17.16 -20.79
N MET A 161 -0.23 -16.06 -20.88
CA MET A 161 -0.46 -15.15 -19.77
C MET A 161 -1.61 -15.65 -18.89
N LEU A 162 -1.33 -15.86 -17.62
CA LEU A 162 -2.24 -16.33 -16.59
C LEU A 162 -2.95 -15.15 -15.94
N GLY A 163 -4.25 -15.27 -15.71
CA GLY A 163 -5.03 -14.24 -15.04
C GLY A 163 -6.37 -14.75 -14.53
N PRO A 164 -7.16 -13.91 -13.86
CA PRO A 164 -8.41 -14.34 -13.24
C PRO A 164 -9.59 -14.47 -14.22
N PHE A 165 -9.39 -14.18 -15.51
CA PHE A 165 -10.46 -14.10 -16.51
C PHE A 165 -10.20 -15.02 -17.71
N THR A 166 -11.27 -15.61 -18.23
CA THR A 166 -11.31 -16.12 -19.60
C THR A 166 -11.43 -14.95 -20.57
N THR A 167 -10.70 -14.98 -21.69
CA THR A 167 -10.83 -13.97 -22.75
C THR A 167 -11.00 -14.64 -24.12
N THR A 168 -11.74 -13.98 -25.00
CA THR A 168 -11.96 -14.41 -26.38
C THR A 168 -11.04 -13.71 -27.39
N VAL A 169 -10.24 -12.74 -26.93
CA VAL A 169 -9.28 -12.00 -27.76
C VAL A 169 -7.97 -12.77 -27.88
N ASN A 170 -7.50 -12.98 -29.11
CA ASN A 170 -6.37 -13.87 -29.43
C ASN A 170 -5.15 -13.10 -29.97
N VAL A 171 -4.77 -12.01 -29.30
CA VAL A 171 -3.58 -11.22 -29.67
C VAL A 171 -2.29 -11.82 -29.06
N HIS A 172 -2.44 -12.55 -27.96
CA HIS A 172 -1.47 -13.48 -27.39
C HIS A 172 -2.23 -14.53 -26.56
N ASP A 173 -1.58 -15.67 -26.29
CA ASP A 173 -2.20 -16.74 -25.52
C ASP A 173 -2.48 -16.28 -24.08
N THR A 174 -3.65 -16.70 -23.56
CA THR A 174 -4.09 -16.41 -22.21
C THR A 174 -4.78 -17.63 -21.61
N GLN A 175 -4.72 -17.77 -20.29
CA GLN A 175 -5.39 -18.84 -19.57
C GLN A 175 -5.91 -18.35 -18.21
N GLU A 176 -7.14 -18.73 -17.89
CA GLU A 176 -7.70 -18.48 -16.57
C GLU A 176 -6.96 -19.30 -15.51
N SER A 177 -6.66 -18.66 -14.37
CA SER A 177 -5.89 -19.24 -13.28
C SER A 177 -6.58 -19.00 -11.94
N GLU A 178 -6.94 -20.08 -11.23
CA GLU A 178 -7.48 -20.00 -9.87
C GLU A 178 -6.47 -19.41 -8.88
N PHE A 179 -5.18 -19.70 -9.07
CA PHE A 179 -4.13 -19.15 -8.21
C PHE A 179 -4.17 -17.61 -8.19
N HIS A 180 -4.35 -16.98 -9.35
CA HIS A 180 -4.43 -15.52 -9.52
C HIS A 180 -5.69 -14.88 -8.88
N LYS A 181 -6.67 -15.67 -8.44
CA LYS A 181 -7.88 -15.22 -7.75
C LYS A 181 -7.76 -15.26 -6.22
N THR A 182 -6.67 -15.81 -5.69
CA THR A 182 -6.50 -16.10 -4.25
C THR A 182 -5.37 -15.29 -3.64
N GLY A 183 -5.41 -15.07 -2.32
CA GLY A 183 -4.31 -14.41 -1.60
C GLY A 183 -2.99 -15.20 -1.62
N ASP A 184 -3.04 -16.50 -1.92
CA ASP A 184 -1.88 -17.38 -2.05
C ASP A 184 -0.91 -16.88 -3.14
N PHE A 185 -1.43 -16.25 -4.20
CA PHE A 185 -0.62 -15.57 -5.21
C PHE A 185 0.38 -14.59 -4.58
N CYS A 186 -0.12 -13.72 -3.70
CA CYS A 186 0.70 -12.74 -2.99
C CYS A 186 1.57 -13.38 -1.90
N GLY A 187 1.11 -14.49 -1.30
CA GLY A 187 1.83 -15.24 -0.28
C GLY A 187 3.20 -15.74 -0.72
N THR A 188 3.41 -15.93 -2.02
CA THR A 188 4.70 -16.30 -2.61
C THR A 188 5.84 -15.37 -2.14
N CYS A 189 5.58 -14.06 -2.01
CA CYS A 189 6.57 -13.06 -1.61
C CYS A 189 6.26 -12.40 -0.25
N HIS A 190 4.99 -12.34 0.17
CA HIS A 190 4.56 -11.59 1.36
C HIS A 190 4.51 -12.43 2.66
N ASP A 191 5.32 -13.48 2.73
CA ASP A 191 5.68 -14.20 3.96
C ASP A 191 7.21 -14.36 3.94
N VAL A 192 7.92 -13.84 4.94
CA VAL A 192 9.39 -13.79 4.94
C VAL A 192 9.94 -14.43 6.19
N THR A 193 10.63 -15.56 6.00
CA THR A 193 11.29 -16.34 7.03
C THR A 193 12.80 -16.25 6.82
N ASN A 194 13.56 -15.97 7.87
CA ASN A 194 15.02 -16.01 7.79
C ASN A 194 15.48 -17.44 7.48
N PRO A 195 16.12 -17.70 6.32
CA PRO A 195 16.52 -19.06 5.94
C PRO A 195 17.82 -19.52 6.63
N LEU A 196 18.50 -18.63 7.35
CA LEU A 196 19.82 -18.87 7.93
C LEU A 196 19.77 -19.15 9.44
N PHE A 197 18.87 -18.46 10.14
CA PHE A 197 18.84 -18.49 11.60
C PHE A 197 17.51 -18.99 12.14
N THR A 198 17.61 -19.78 13.21
CA THR A 198 16.47 -20.27 13.97
C THR A 198 16.27 -19.39 15.19
N ASN A 199 15.00 -19.11 15.50
CA ASN A 199 14.64 -18.52 16.78
C ASN A 199 14.96 -19.52 17.91
N PRO A 200 15.79 -19.14 18.90
CA PRO A 200 16.26 -20.06 19.93
C PRO A 200 15.17 -20.49 20.92
N GLU A 201 14.08 -19.72 21.06
CA GLU A 201 12.98 -20.04 21.97
C GLU A 201 12.02 -21.08 21.37
N THR A 202 11.81 -21.02 20.05
CA THR A 202 10.86 -21.90 19.34
C THR A 202 11.53 -23.06 18.63
N GLY A 203 12.82 -22.95 18.30
CA GLY A 203 13.55 -23.90 17.46
C GLY A 203 13.14 -23.88 15.99
N GLN A 204 12.26 -22.96 15.57
CA GLN A 204 11.85 -22.78 14.19
C GLN A 204 12.73 -21.73 13.49
N LEU A 205 12.74 -21.70 12.16
CA LEU A 205 13.37 -20.59 11.42
C LEU A 205 12.76 -19.25 11.83
N ALA A 206 13.60 -18.23 12.00
CA ALA A 206 13.17 -16.97 12.57
C ALA A 206 12.19 -16.22 11.65
N ALA A 207 11.09 -15.75 12.24
CA ALA A 207 10.10 -14.93 11.54
C ALA A 207 10.63 -13.52 11.30
N VAL A 208 10.48 -13.01 10.07
CA VAL A 208 10.84 -11.63 9.72
C VAL A 208 9.57 -10.85 9.36
N GLU A 209 8.85 -11.32 8.35
CA GLU A 209 7.55 -10.77 7.95
C GLU A 209 6.51 -11.88 7.86
N ARG A 210 5.28 -11.58 8.28
CA ARG A 210 4.18 -12.55 8.36
C ARG A 210 2.89 -12.08 7.74
N THR A 211 2.94 -11.10 6.82
CA THR A 211 1.74 -10.48 6.24
C THR A 211 0.75 -11.50 5.68
N TYR A 212 1.22 -12.46 4.87
CA TYR A 212 0.38 -13.52 4.33
C TYR A 212 -0.13 -14.47 5.41
N SER A 213 0.73 -14.88 6.34
CA SER A 213 0.34 -15.74 7.47
C SER A 213 -0.70 -15.07 8.40
N GLU A 214 -0.56 -13.77 8.67
CA GLU A 214 -1.51 -12.96 9.41
C GLU A 214 -2.86 -12.92 8.68
N TRP A 215 -2.85 -12.72 7.35
CA TRP A 215 -4.05 -12.76 6.52
C TRP A 215 -4.72 -14.12 6.46
N LYS A 216 -3.95 -15.18 6.24
CA LYS A 216 -4.42 -16.55 6.12
C LYS A 216 -5.16 -17.01 7.38
N ASN A 217 -4.77 -16.49 8.54
CA ASN A 217 -5.37 -16.78 9.83
C ASN A 217 -6.34 -15.67 10.30
N SER A 218 -7.04 -15.03 9.35
CA SER A 218 -8.06 -14.00 9.60
C SER A 218 -9.40 -14.38 8.97
N ASP A 219 -10.47 -13.70 9.36
CA ASP A 219 -11.80 -13.83 8.73
C ASP A 219 -11.77 -13.47 7.24
N PHE A 220 -10.84 -12.60 6.80
CA PHE A 220 -10.74 -12.20 5.39
C PHE A 220 -10.36 -13.37 4.48
N ALA A 221 -9.51 -14.29 4.94
CA ALA A 221 -9.18 -15.48 4.16
C ALA A 221 -10.37 -16.43 3.96
N THR A 222 -11.44 -16.30 4.76
CA THR A 222 -12.59 -17.21 4.74
C THR A 222 -13.72 -16.79 3.79
N ILE A 223 -13.72 -15.54 3.30
CA ILE A 223 -14.81 -14.97 2.49
C ILE A 223 -14.54 -15.02 0.97
N GLY A 224 -13.57 -15.84 0.55
CA GLY A 224 -13.20 -16.04 -0.86
C GLY A 224 -12.59 -14.79 -1.51
N ALA A 225 -12.82 -14.60 -2.81
CA ALA A 225 -12.22 -13.51 -3.59
C ALA A 225 -12.44 -12.11 -2.99
N LYS A 226 -13.54 -11.89 -2.26
CA LYS A 226 -13.84 -10.60 -1.59
C LYS A 226 -12.85 -10.25 -0.47
N GLY A 227 -12.23 -11.26 0.15
CA GLY A 227 -11.24 -11.08 1.21
C GLY A 227 -9.82 -11.37 0.76
N ALA A 228 -9.61 -11.74 -0.50
CA ALA A 228 -8.28 -11.91 -1.08
C ALA A 228 -7.55 -10.55 -1.16
N CYS A 229 -6.22 -10.61 -1.11
CA CYS A 229 -5.34 -9.45 -1.16
C CYS A 229 -5.70 -8.50 -2.33
N GLN A 230 -5.97 -9.08 -3.49
CA GLN A 230 -6.31 -8.37 -4.73
C GLN A 230 -7.57 -7.51 -4.60
N ASN A 231 -8.57 -7.92 -3.82
CA ASN A 231 -9.81 -7.13 -3.73
C ASN A 231 -9.59 -5.77 -3.04
N CYS A 232 -8.63 -5.69 -2.11
CA CYS A 232 -8.27 -4.45 -1.43
C CYS A 232 -7.12 -3.70 -2.10
N HIS A 233 -6.08 -4.42 -2.55
CA HIS A 233 -4.86 -3.82 -3.10
C HIS A 233 -4.87 -3.67 -4.63
N MET A 234 -5.81 -4.32 -5.31
CA MET A 234 -6.07 -4.21 -6.74
C MET A 234 -7.57 -4.00 -6.99
N PRO A 235 -8.15 -2.90 -6.47
CA PRO A 235 -9.59 -2.73 -6.35
C PRO A 235 -10.29 -2.85 -7.71
N PRO A 236 -11.53 -3.35 -7.72
CA PRO A 236 -12.27 -3.56 -8.95
C PRO A 236 -12.62 -2.24 -9.64
N LYS A 237 -12.49 -2.23 -10.97
CA LYS A 237 -12.78 -1.08 -11.83
C LYS A 237 -13.43 -1.55 -13.12
N TRP A 238 -14.26 -0.69 -13.69
CA TRP A 238 -14.85 -0.92 -15.01
C TRP A 238 -13.88 -0.45 -16.08
N GLY A 239 -13.70 -1.22 -17.14
CA GLY A 239 -12.82 -0.80 -18.22
C GLY A 239 -12.49 -1.92 -19.20
N HIS A 240 -11.50 -1.63 -20.06
CA HIS A 240 -10.90 -2.60 -20.97
C HIS A 240 -9.56 -3.05 -20.41
N ALA A 241 -9.20 -4.31 -20.62
CA ALA A 241 -7.91 -4.84 -20.16
C ALA A 241 -6.73 -4.34 -21.01
N ALA A 242 -6.99 -3.92 -22.25
CA ALA A 242 -6.04 -3.37 -23.20
C ALA A 242 -6.73 -2.26 -24.03
N ASP A 243 -5.96 -1.46 -24.75
CA ASP A 243 -6.45 -0.38 -25.61
C ASP A 243 -7.38 -0.92 -26.71
N PRO A 244 -8.69 -0.62 -26.69
CA PRO A 244 -9.61 -1.09 -27.70
C PRO A 244 -9.30 -0.53 -29.10
N ALA A 245 -8.80 0.70 -29.19
CA ALA A 245 -8.59 1.38 -30.47
C ALA A 245 -7.53 0.69 -31.34
N GLN A 246 -6.58 -0.03 -30.72
CA GLN A 246 -5.56 -0.80 -31.45
C GLN A 246 -6.12 -2.01 -32.19
N PHE A 247 -7.30 -2.50 -31.80
CA PHE A 247 -7.89 -3.74 -32.31
C PHE A 247 -9.24 -3.54 -33.01
N ASP A 248 -9.72 -2.30 -33.12
CA ASP A 248 -10.97 -1.97 -33.81
C ASP A 248 -10.95 -2.45 -35.28
N ALA A 249 -9.83 -2.26 -35.97
CA ALA A 249 -9.68 -2.63 -37.38
C ALA A 249 -9.68 -4.16 -37.61
N SER A 250 -9.24 -4.95 -36.62
CA SER A 250 -9.26 -6.42 -36.70
C SER A 250 -10.56 -7.03 -36.17
N GLY A 251 -11.45 -6.23 -35.57
CA GLY A 251 -12.66 -6.71 -34.91
C GLY A 251 -12.37 -7.56 -33.66
N GLN A 252 -11.18 -7.41 -33.08
CA GLN A 252 -10.71 -8.16 -31.91
C GLN A 252 -10.56 -7.27 -30.67
N ALA A 253 -11.34 -6.19 -30.60
CA ALA A 253 -11.32 -5.29 -29.45
C ALA A 253 -11.54 -6.06 -28.13
N PRO A 254 -10.71 -5.84 -27.10
CA PRO A 254 -10.94 -6.37 -25.76
C PRO A 254 -12.35 -6.02 -25.28
N GLU A 255 -13.01 -6.98 -24.64
CA GLU A 255 -14.32 -6.73 -24.05
C GLU A 255 -14.24 -5.69 -22.91
N PHE A 256 -15.24 -4.82 -22.85
CA PHE A 256 -15.46 -3.98 -21.67
C PHE A 256 -15.97 -4.85 -20.53
N ARG A 257 -15.32 -4.76 -19.37
CA ARG A 257 -15.68 -5.51 -18.17
C ARG A 257 -16.17 -4.57 -17.07
N ASP A 258 -17.16 -5.03 -16.33
CA ASP A 258 -17.65 -4.42 -15.10
C ASP A 258 -16.76 -4.76 -13.88
N TYR A 259 -15.75 -5.60 -14.09
CA TYR A 259 -14.79 -6.01 -13.07
C TYR A 259 -13.42 -6.27 -13.69
N LEU A 260 -12.48 -5.36 -13.45
CA LEU A 260 -11.04 -5.51 -13.68
C LEU A 260 -10.29 -5.17 -12.40
N ASN A 261 -9.24 -5.91 -12.12
CA ASN A 261 -8.34 -5.59 -11.02
C ASN A 261 -7.40 -4.45 -11.44
N LEU A 262 -7.53 -3.30 -10.77
CA LEU A 262 -6.60 -2.19 -10.97
C LEU A 262 -5.21 -2.58 -10.51
N HIS A 263 -4.19 -2.30 -11.32
CA HIS A 263 -2.80 -2.63 -10.98
C HIS A 263 -2.13 -1.57 -10.09
N GLU A 264 -2.91 -0.89 -9.26
CA GLU A 264 -2.41 0.12 -8.32
C GLU A 264 -1.46 -0.48 -7.28
N LEU A 265 -1.80 -1.68 -6.75
CA LEU A 265 -0.94 -2.48 -5.85
C LEU A 265 -0.48 -1.67 -4.62
N VAL A 266 -1.40 -0.87 -4.09
CA VAL A 266 -1.11 0.18 -3.11
C VAL A 266 -0.95 -0.41 -1.70
N GLY A 267 0.18 -0.13 -1.07
CA GLY A 267 0.42 -0.36 0.37
C GLY A 267 0.41 0.93 1.17
N GLY A 268 1.15 0.97 2.27
CA GLY A 268 1.31 2.18 3.10
C GLY A 268 2.48 3.08 2.72
N ASN A 269 3.20 2.84 1.61
CA ASN A 269 4.41 3.61 1.31
C ASN A 269 4.04 4.98 0.72
N THR A 270 4.42 6.04 1.44
CA THR A 270 4.27 7.45 1.03
C THR A 270 5.60 8.19 0.90
N PHE A 271 6.71 7.49 1.16
CA PHE A 271 8.05 8.07 1.22
C PHE A 271 8.91 7.70 0.01
N ALA A 272 8.90 6.44 -0.41
CA ALA A 272 9.75 5.97 -1.51
C ALA A 272 9.44 6.73 -2.82
N GLN A 273 8.16 6.91 -3.16
CA GLN A 273 7.72 7.65 -4.35
C GLN A 273 8.21 9.11 -4.36
N GLU A 274 8.45 9.70 -3.19
CA GLU A 274 8.97 11.07 -3.07
C GLU A 274 10.48 11.16 -3.34
N ILE A 275 11.25 10.16 -2.88
CA ILE A 275 12.70 10.18 -3.03
C ILE A 275 13.19 9.57 -4.34
N LEU A 276 12.39 8.72 -4.99
CA LEU A 276 12.78 8.03 -6.24
C LEU A 276 13.28 8.99 -7.35
N PRO A 277 12.64 10.15 -7.61
CA PRO A 277 13.12 11.11 -8.61
C PRO A 277 14.47 11.76 -8.28
N LEU A 278 15.00 11.59 -7.07
CA LEU A 278 16.34 12.06 -6.69
C LEU A 278 17.45 11.08 -7.10
N PHE A 279 17.10 9.84 -7.46
CA PHE A 279 18.04 8.78 -7.83
C PHE A 279 17.89 8.35 -9.28
N TRP A 280 16.71 8.53 -9.87
CA TRP A 280 16.38 8.00 -11.19
C TRP A 280 15.65 9.04 -12.03
N ASP A 281 15.87 8.98 -13.34
CA ASP A 281 15.16 9.82 -14.29
C ASP A 281 13.76 9.25 -14.56
N TYR A 282 12.76 10.12 -14.48
CA TYR A 282 11.37 9.82 -14.84
C TYR A 282 10.91 10.81 -15.91
N ASP A 283 10.10 10.33 -16.85
CA ASP A 283 9.32 11.20 -17.71
C ASP A 283 8.10 11.76 -16.97
N ALA A 284 7.36 12.65 -17.63
CA ALA A 284 6.20 13.30 -17.02
C ALA A 284 5.13 12.30 -16.55
N GLN A 285 4.89 11.24 -17.33
CA GLN A 285 3.92 10.20 -16.99
C GLN A 285 4.37 9.36 -15.79
N GLY A 286 5.66 9.00 -15.71
CA GLY A 286 6.22 8.30 -14.56
C GLY A 286 6.12 9.10 -13.26
N LEU A 287 6.40 10.41 -13.31
CA LEU A 287 6.21 11.30 -12.17
C LEU A 287 4.74 11.38 -11.74
N GLU A 288 3.82 11.46 -12.71
CA GLU A 288 2.38 11.45 -12.44
C GLU A 288 1.93 10.12 -11.81
N ALA A 289 2.42 8.99 -12.31
CA ALA A 289 2.10 7.66 -11.78
C ALA A 289 2.60 7.48 -10.33
N LEU A 290 3.83 7.93 -10.02
CA LEU A 290 4.39 7.93 -8.66
C LEU A 290 3.51 8.75 -7.70
N GLN A 291 3.13 9.97 -8.12
CA GLN A 291 2.27 10.84 -7.32
C GLN A 291 0.88 10.23 -7.11
N ASN A 292 0.24 9.73 -8.16
CA ASN A 292 -1.06 9.06 -8.11
C ASN A 292 -1.05 7.86 -7.14
N THR A 293 0.01 7.05 -7.16
CA THR A 293 0.14 5.91 -6.23
C THR A 293 0.35 6.38 -4.79
N LYS A 294 1.17 7.42 -4.57
CA LYS A 294 1.35 8.03 -3.25
C LYS A 294 0.01 8.55 -2.70
N ASP A 295 -0.80 9.22 -3.52
CA ASP A 295 -2.12 9.72 -3.13
C ASP A 295 -3.08 8.58 -2.77
N LYS A 296 -3.06 7.48 -3.52
CA LYS A 296 -3.82 6.28 -3.19
C LYS A 296 -3.36 5.63 -1.89
N ALA A 297 -2.06 5.67 -1.56
CA ALA A 297 -1.54 5.19 -0.28
C ALA A 297 -2.09 6.00 0.90
N TYR A 298 -2.23 7.33 0.76
CA TYR A 298 -2.94 8.15 1.77
C TYR A 298 -4.39 7.70 1.97
N VAL A 299 -5.12 7.47 0.89
CA VAL A 299 -6.52 6.98 0.95
C VAL A 299 -6.60 5.60 1.60
N GLN A 300 -5.69 4.70 1.25
CA GLN A 300 -5.67 3.33 1.79
C GLN A 300 -5.37 3.32 3.29
N LEU A 301 -4.38 4.11 3.73
CA LEU A 301 -4.05 4.28 5.15
C LEU A 301 -5.24 4.81 5.96
N ARG A 302 -6.05 5.71 5.38
CA ARG A 302 -7.26 6.25 6.01
C ARG A 302 -8.42 5.25 6.13
N LYS A 303 -8.37 4.15 5.38
CA LYS A 303 -9.36 3.06 5.44
C LYS A 303 -8.88 1.90 6.33
N ALA A 304 -7.61 1.89 6.71
CA ALA A 304 -6.98 0.76 7.41
C ALA A 304 -7.42 0.62 8.88
N ALA A 305 -7.93 1.70 9.48
CA ALA A 305 -8.33 1.74 10.87
C ALA A 305 -9.67 2.48 11.06
N THR A 306 -10.30 2.29 12.23
CA THR A 306 -11.29 3.22 12.77
C THR A 306 -10.92 3.61 14.20
N ILE A 307 -11.31 4.82 14.63
CA ILE A 307 -11.06 5.32 15.99
C ILE A 307 -12.37 5.67 16.67
N ASP A 308 -12.54 5.17 17.88
CA ASP A 308 -13.63 5.54 18.78
C ASP A 308 -13.06 6.21 20.04
N LEU A 309 -13.70 7.31 20.45
CA LEU A 309 -13.28 8.12 21.58
C LEU A 309 -14.35 8.08 22.67
N ALA A 310 -13.92 7.84 23.91
CA ALA A 310 -14.78 7.96 25.08
C ALA A 310 -14.07 8.78 26.16
N LEU A 311 -14.64 9.93 26.52
CA LEU A 311 -14.12 10.78 27.59
C LEU A 311 -15.02 10.63 28.82
N ALA A 312 -14.42 10.24 29.94
CA ALA A 312 -15.12 10.06 31.21
C ALA A 312 -14.40 10.81 32.34
N ASP A 313 -15.12 11.11 33.41
CA ASP A 313 -14.49 11.64 34.63
C ASP A 313 -13.84 10.49 35.40
N GLY A 314 -12.61 10.71 35.88
CA GLY A 314 -11.79 9.74 36.61
C GLY A 314 -11.38 10.24 37.99
N ALA A 315 -10.73 9.38 38.77
CA ALA A 315 -10.38 9.69 40.17
C ALA A 315 -9.36 10.85 40.34
N GLN A 316 -8.58 11.18 39.29
CA GLN A 316 -7.54 12.21 39.31
C GLN A 316 -7.72 13.29 38.22
N GLY A 317 -8.89 13.37 37.58
CA GLY A 317 -9.12 14.25 36.43
C GLY A 317 -10.14 13.66 35.47
N ARG A 318 -9.89 13.74 34.17
CA ARG A 318 -10.67 13.02 33.15
C ARG A 318 -9.81 11.92 32.53
N GLU A 319 -10.45 10.89 32.01
CA GLU A 319 -9.81 9.79 31.31
C GLU A 319 -10.37 9.72 29.89
N LEU A 320 -9.50 9.91 28.90
CA LEU A 320 -9.82 9.70 27.49
C LEU A 320 -9.42 8.28 27.10
N LYS A 321 -10.40 7.47 26.70
CA LYS A 321 -10.18 6.17 26.07
C LYS A 321 -10.19 6.34 24.56
N VAL A 322 -9.09 5.97 23.92
CA VAL A 322 -8.94 5.91 22.47
C VAL A 322 -8.93 4.45 22.06
N THR A 323 -9.93 4.02 21.30
CA THR A 323 -9.99 2.66 20.74
C THR A 323 -9.64 2.70 19.26
N VAL A 324 -8.56 2.03 18.87
CA VAL A 324 -8.15 1.85 17.48
C VAL A 324 -8.57 0.47 17.03
N THR A 325 -9.40 0.39 15.99
CA THR A 325 -9.87 -0.87 15.42
C THR A 325 -9.19 -1.14 14.09
N ASN A 326 -8.63 -2.33 13.91
CA ASN A 326 -8.02 -2.78 12.67
C ASN A 326 -9.11 -3.19 11.65
N GLN A 327 -9.08 -2.56 10.47
CA GLN A 327 -9.97 -2.89 9.34
C GLN A 327 -9.26 -3.66 8.22
N THR A 328 -8.01 -4.05 8.44
CA THR A 328 -7.20 -4.82 7.48
C THR A 328 -7.29 -6.32 7.76
N GLY A 329 -6.92 -7.12 6.75
CA GLY A 329 -6.88 -8.57 6.86
C GLY A 329 -5.65 -9.12 7.58
N HIS A 330 -4.68 -8.29 7.93
CA HIS A 330 -3.41 -8.66 8.57
C HIS A 330 -3.19 -7.77 9.81
N LYS A 331 -2.02 -7.83 10.47
CA LYS A 331 -1.76 -6.89 11.57
C LYS A 331 -1.75 -5.44 11.08
N LEU A 332 -2.07 -4.50 11.98
CA LEU A 332 -2.01 -3.07 11.70
C LEU A 332 -0.91 -2.40 12.54
N PRO A 333 0.16 -1.87 11.89
CA PRO A 333 0.55 -2.07 10.48
C PRO A 333 1.24 -3.44 10.25
N THR A 334 1.19 -4.00 9.04
CA THR A 334 1.90 -5.23 8.67
C THR A 334 3.19 -4.95 7.86
N GLY A 335 3.87 -6.02 7.41
CA GLY A 335 5.02 -5.98 6.51
C GLY A 335 6.33 -5.65 7.20
N TYR A 336 7.24 -5.02 6.44
CA TYR A 336 8.59 -4.63 6.84
C TYR A 336 8.67 -4.05 8.28
N PRO A 337 9.40 -4.70 9.20
CA PRO A 337 9.34 -4.39 10.62
C PRO A 337 10.20 -3.20 11.05
N GLU A 338 11.34 -2.94 10.41
CA GLU A 338 12.26 -1.90 10.86
C GLU A 338 11.77 -0.50 10.48
N GLY A 339 11.77 0.42 11.44
CA GLY A 339 11.40 1.82 11.20
C GLY A 339 9.92 2.09 10.87
N ARG A 340 9.13 1.09 10.48
CA ARG A 340 7.68 1.22 10.28
C ARG A 340 6.96 1.29 11.62
N ARG A 341 6.14 2.32 11.82
CA ARG A 341 5.39 2.49 13.07
C ARG A 341 4.07 3.21 12.87
N MET A 342 3.12 2.94 13.77
CA MET A 342 1.93 3.75 13.97
C MET A 342 1.85 4.22 15.42
N TRP A 343 1.26 5.38 15.68
CA TRP A 343 1.06 5.85 17.05
C TRP A 343 -0.13 6.80 17.16
N ILE A 344 -0.63 6.93 18.38
CA ILE A 344 -1.73 7.84 18.70
C ILE A 344 -1.11 9.16 19.19
N ASN A 345 -1.48 10.26 18.54
CA ASN A 345 -1.32 11.61 19.07
C ASN A 345 -2.62 12.05 19.73
N VAL A 346 -2.54 12.58 20.93
CA VAL A 346 -3.68 13.14 21.68
C VAL A 346 -3.32 14.56 22.06
N LYS A 347 -4.22 15.50 21.75
CA LYS A 347 -4.16 16.89 22.24
C LYS A 347 -5.45 17.19 23.00
N ALA A 348 -5.33 17.69 24.23
CA ALA A 348 -6.47 18.15 25.01
C ALA A 348 -6.39 19.67 25.18
N GLN A 349 -7.53 20.35 25.03
CA GLN A 349 -7.62 21.81 25.17
C GLN A 349 -8.64 22.20 26.25
N ASP A 350 -8.39 23.33 26.91
CA ASP A 350 -9.33 23.94 27.86
C ASP A 350 -10.50 24.65 27.14
N GLY A 351 -11.44 25.21 27.91
CA GLY A 351 -12.59 25.94 27.37
C GLY A 351 -12.24 27.24 26.62
N ALA A 352 -10.99 27.72 26.69
CA ALA A 352 -10.48 28.86 25.94
C ALA A 352 -9.68 28.45 24.69
N GLY A 353 -9.53 27.14 24.44
CA GLY A 353 -8.78 26.59 23.31
C GLY A 353 -7.27 26.47 23.55
N ASN A 354 -6.78 26.63 24.79
CA ASN A 354 -5.37 26.45 25.09
C ASN A 354 -5.02 24.96 25.19
N LEU A 355 -3.90 24.55 24.59
CA LEU A 355 -3.37 23.20 24.73
C LEU A 355 -2.89 22.97 26.17
N ILE A 356 -3.49 22.00 26.85
CA ILE A 356 -3.22 21.68 28.27
C ILE A 356 -2.64 20.27 28.47
N PHE A 357 -2.70 19.43 27.43
CA PHE A 357 -2.09 18.10 27.40
C PHE A 357 -1.76 17.72 25.96
N GLU A 358 -0.59 17.11 25.77
CA GLU A 358 -0.23 16.46 24.51
C GLU A 358 0.56 15.18 24.79
N SER A 359 0.23 14.08 24.11
CA SER A 359 0.99 12.84 24.08
C SER A 359 1.14 12.38 22.63
N GLY A 360 2.26 11.72 22.30
CA GLY A 360 2.54 11.29 20.93
C GLY A 360 2.88 12.42 19.98
N LYS A 361 3.49 13.50 20.49
CA LYS A 361 3.94 14.64 19.69
C LYS A 361 5.03 14.22 18.70
N TYR A 362 4.90 14.65 17.45
CA TYR A 362 5.94 14.51 16.44
C TYR A 362 6.54 15.87 16.10
N ASP A 363 7.87 15.97 16.15
CA ASP A 363 8.60 17.15 15.70
C ASP A 363 8.90 17.02 14.20
N PHE A 364 8.24 17.84 13.39
CA PHE A 364 8.38 17.80 11.93
C PHE A 364 9.70 18.43 11.44
N GLU A 365 10.35 19.27 12.24
CA GLU A 365 11.63 19.87 11.88
C GLU A 365 12.76 18.85 12.06
N THR A 366 12.79 18.22 13.22
CA THR A 366 13.86 17.26 13.59
C THR A 366 13.52 15.81 13.25
N ALA A 367 12.28 15.54 12.83
CA ALA A 367 11.72 14.22 12.53
C ALA A 367 11.73 13.24 13.72
N ASP A 368 11.53 13.77 14.93
CA ASP A 368 11.55 12.99 16.17
C ASP A 368 10.14 12.73 16.70
N LEU A 369 9.84 11.47 17.03
CA LEU A 369 8.68 11.11 17.84
C LEU A 369 9.03 11.30 19.32
N ILE A 370 8.49 12.34 19.93
CA ILE A 370 8.79 12.72 21.31
C ILE A 370 8.31 11.62 22.26
N LYS A 371 9.21 11.16 23.13
CA LYS A 371 8.89 10.16 24.16
C LYS A 371 8.20 10.84 25.33
N ASP A 372 7.07 10.29 25.74
CA ASP A 372 6.34 10.68 26.94
C ASP A 372 5.76 9.43 27.63
N PRO A 373 5.41 9.50 28.92
CA PRO A 373 4.91 8.34 29.66
C PRO A 373 3.61 7.71 29.13
N ASN A 374 2.83 8.45 28.32
CA ASN A 374 1.55 8.00 27.78
C ASN A 374 1.64 7.63 26.28
N LEU A 375 2.84 7.68 25.68
CA LEU A 375 3.03 7.41 24.26
C LEU A 375 2.65 5.95 23.92
N LYS A 376 1.69 5.80 23.01
CA LYS A 376 1.30 4.51 22.43
C LYS A 376 1.81 4.37 21.01
N VAL A 377 2.78 3.47 20.80
CA VAL A 377 3.29 3.09 19.47
C VAL A 377 2.95 1.63 19.18
N TYR A 378 2.34 1.38 18.03
CA TYR A 378 2.14 0.07 17.41
C TYR A 378 3.32 -0.22 16.48
N GLU A 379 4.14 -1.19 16.85
CA GLU A 379 5.38 -1.55 16.15
C GLU A 379 5.80 -2.99 16.51
N VAL A 380 6.74 -3.51 15.74
CA VAL A 380 7.46 -4.75 16.02
C VAL A 380 8.95 -4.42 16.20
N LYS A 381 9.63 -5.16 17.07
CA LYS A 381 11.06 -5.03 17.37
C LYS A 381 11.74 -6.40 17.20
N PRO A 382 12.17 -6.74 15.99
CA PRO A 382 13.12 -7.84 15.80
C PRO A 382 14.45 -7.54 16.48
N GLY A 383 15.23 -8.57 16.76
CA GLY A 383 16.52 -8.40 17.41
C GLY A 383 17.36 -9.68 17.47
N LEU A 384 18.49 -9.55 18.15
CA LEU A 384 19.50 -10.60 18.31
C LEU A 384 19.40 -11.23 19.69
N SER A 385 19.27 -12.55 19.73
CA SER A 385 19.47 -13.34 20.94
C SER A 385 20.88 -13.16 21.50
N GLU A 386 21.10 -13.53 22.78
CA GLU A 386 22.45 -13.51 23.38
C GLU A 386 23.47 -14.31 22.57
N GLN A 387 23.06 -15.46 22.04
CA GLN A 387 23.93 -16.32 21.25
C GLN A 387 24.26 -15.69 19.89
N GLN A 388 23.26 -15.14 19.21
CA GLN A 388 23.44 -14.51 17.91
C GLN A 388 24.29 -13.24 18.02
N ALA A 389 24.00 -12.40 19.01
CA ALA A 389 24.78 -11.20 19.32
C ALA A 389 26.26 -11.53 19.60
N ALA A 390 26.53 -12.55 20.41
CA ALA A 390 27.89 -13.00 20.68
C ALA A 390 28.62 -13.54 19.41
N THR A 391 27.88 -14.17 18.49
CA THR A 391 28.44 -14.71 17.24
C THR A 391 28.94 -13.59 16.32
N TYR A 392 28.22 -12.48 16.26
CA TYR A 392 28.52 -11.34 15.39
C TYR A 392 29.23 -10.18 16.12
N ASN A 393 29.59 -10.36 17.39
CA ASN A 393 30.19 -9.31 18.23
C ASN A 393 29.34 -8.02 18.26
N LEU A 394 28.03 -8.20 18.45
CA LEU A 394 27.02 -7.16 18.61
C LEU A 394 26.38 -7.28 20.00
N GLU A 395 25.58 -6.28 20.38
CA GLU A 395 24.82 -6.32 21.63
C GLU A 395 23.49 -7.07 21.43
N PRO A 396 23.05 -7.89 22.41
CA PRO A 396 21.75 -8.54 22.35
C PRO A 396 20.62 -7.53 22.54
N GLY A 397 19.45 -7.83 21.96
CA GLY A 397 18.27 -6.97 22.01
C GLY A 397 17.77 -6.53 20.63
N PRO A 398 16.82 -5.58 20.60
CA PRO A 398 16.28 -5.03 19.36
C PRO A 398 17.36 -4.51 18.41
N SER A 399 17.27 -4.88 17.14
CA SER A 399 18.29 -4.57 16.12
C SER A 399 17.66 -4.28 14.76
N PHE A 400 18.35 -3.48 13.95
CA PHE A 400 18.01 -3.20 12.55
C PHE A 400 18.84 -4.01 11.54
N HIS A 401 19.71 -4.91 12.02
CA HIS A 401 20.42 -5.87 11.18
C HIS A 401 19.47 -6.97 10.69
N PHE A 402 18.70 -6.65 9.64
CA PHE A 402 17.60 -7.46 9.11
C PHE A 402 17.94 -8.96 9.01
N ILE A 403 19.07 -9.29 8.37
CA ILE A 403 19.44 -10.69 8.12
C ILE A 403 19.91 -11.42 9.38
N LEU A 404 20.39 -10.70 10.39
CA LEU A 404 20.92 -11.28 11.63
C LEU A 404 19.84 -11.53 12.68
N ASN A 405 18.67 -10.89 12.55
CA ASN A 405 17.58 -11.01 13.51
C ASN A 405 17.07 -12.46 13.61
N ASP A 406 17.10 -13.01 14.83
CA ASP A 406 16.63 -14.36 15.16
C ASP A 406 15.49 -14.36 16.18
N MET A 407 15.18 -13.22 16.79
CA MET A 407 14.11 -13.07 17.78
C MET A 407 13.21 -11.86 17.53
N ILE A 408 12.00 -11.90 18.10
CA ILE A 408 11.09 -10.76 18.21
C ILE A 408 10.99 -10.39 19.70
N TYR A 409 11.40 -9.19 20.07
CA TYR A 409 11.37 -8.70 21.45
C TYR A 409 10.06 -8.00 21.83
N LYS A 410 9.36 -7.47 20.82
CA LYS A 410 8.07 -6.79 20.98
C LYS A 410 7.31 -6.92 19.66
N ASP A 411 6.03 -7.21 19.74
CA ASP A 411 5.07 -6.99 18.66
C ASP A 411 3.73 -6.70 19.30
N ASN A 412 3.29 -5.45 19.26
CA ASN A 412 2.00 -5.02 19.78
C ASN A 412 1.05 -4.53 18.68
N ARG A 413 1.36 -4.82 17.42
CA ARG A 413 0.55 -4.42 16.25
C ARG A 413 -0.81 -5.12 16.33
N ILE A 414 -1.87 -4.41 15.99
CA ILE A 414 -3.25 -4.86 16.25
C ILE A 414 -3.59 -6.02 15.30
N PRO A 415 -3.96 -7.22 15.79
CA PRO A 415 -4.32 -8.35 14.93
C PRO A 415 -5.56 -8.09 14.05
N PRO A 416 -5.76 -8.87 12.98
CA PRO A 416 -6.95 -8.78 12.14
C PRO A 416 -8.16 -9.46 12.76
N ARG A 417 -9.34 -9.17 12.21
CA ARG A 417 -10.59 -9.85 12.59
C ARG A 417 -10.46 -11.37 12.38
N GLY A 418 -10.97 -12.15 13.33
CA GLY A 418 -10.95 -13.62 13.27
C GLY A 418 -9.65 -14.27 13.74
N PHE A 419 -8.65 -13.49 14.14
CA PHE A 419 -7.40 -14.07 14.65
C PHE A 419 -7.63 -14.86 15.95
N THR A 420 -6.78 -15.86 16.17
CA THR A 420 -6.65 -16.56 17.46
C THR A 420 -5.17 -16.66 17.82
N ASN A 421 -4.86 -16.63 19.11
CA ASN A 421 -3.49 -16.75 19.61
C ASN A 421 -2.86 -18.06 19.15
N ALA A 422 -3.58 -19.18 19.23
CA ALA A 422 -3.07 -20.49 18.82
C ALA A 422 -2.70 -20.57 17.32
N ALA A 423 -3.50 -19.96 16.43
CA ALA A 423 -3.21 -19.94 14.99
C ALA A 423 -2.03 -19.03 14.66
N PHE A 424 -1.94 -17.87 15.33
CA PHE A 424 -0.81 -16.95 15.17
C PHE A 424 0.49 -17.57 15.69
N ASP A 425 0.44 -18.24 16.85
CA ASP A 425 1.53 -19.03 17.44
C ASP A 425 2.07 -20.08 16.47
N ALA A 426 1.17 -20.86 15.86
CA ALA A 426 1.55 -21.88 14.88
C ALA A 426 2.18 -21.30 13.60
N ALA A 427 1.85 -20.05 13.25
CA ALA A 427 2.35 -19.36 12.06
C ALA A 427 3.59 -18.49 12.34
N GLY A 428 4.04 -18.38 13.59
CA GLY A 428 5.11 -17.47 14.01
C GLY A 428 4.73 -15.99 13.84
N ALA A 429 3.44 -15.68 13.92
CA ALA A 429 2.86 -14.34 13.78
C ALA A 429 2.43 -13.75 15.12
N ASN A 430 3.08 -14.15 16.21
CA ASN A 430 2.61 -13.96 17.59
C ASN A 430 2.63 -12.48 17.96
N VAL A 431 1.82 -12.12 18.94
CA VAL A 431 1.94 -10.84 19.66
C VAL A 431 2.95 -11.07 20.77
N VAL A 432 3.91 -10.16 20.95
CA VAL A 432 5.04 -10.33 21.88
C VAL A 432 5.16 -9.12 22.79
N ALA A 433 5.34 -9.37 24.09
CA ALA A 433 5.34 -8.35 25.14
C ALA A 433 4.07 -7.47 25.15
N TYR A 434 2.95 -8.04 24.68
CA TYR A 434 1.62 -7.48 24.67
C TYR A 434 0.59 -8.62 24.60
N HIS A 435 -0.69 -8.35 24.88
CA HIS A 435 -1.74 -9.37 24.87
C HIS A 435 -3.00 -8.85 24.20
N TYR A 436 -3.62 -9.69 23.37
CA TYR A 436 -4.96 -9.50 22.81
C TYR A 436 -5.73 -10.80 23.02
N ASP A 437 -6.98 -10.69 23.45
CA ASP A 437 -7.86 -11.86 23.52
C ASP A 437 -8.21 -12.35 22.10
N ASP A 438 -8.55 -13.63 21.95
CA ASP A 438 -8.97 -14.18 20.65
C ASP A 438 -10.13 -13.35 20.06
N GLY A 439 -10.02 -12.96 18.79
CA GLY A 439 -10.98 -12.10 18.12
C GLY A 439 -10.92 -10.62 18.50
N GLN A 440 -10.02 -10.18 19.37
CA GLN A 440 -9.78 -8.76 19.68
C GLN A 440 -8.94 -8.07 18.59
N TYR A 441 -9.60 -7.59 17.53
CA TYR A 441 -8.97 -6.84 16.42
C TYR A 441 -8.93 -5.32 16.67
N TRP A 442 -8.91 -4.91 17.94
CA TRP A 442 -8.82 -3.50 18.36
C TRP A 442 -7.93 -3.37 19.60
N ASP A 443 -7.45 -2.15 19.82
CA ASP A 443 -6.72 -1.79 21.02
C ASP A 443 -7.30 -0.54 21.66
N THR A 444 -7.46 -0.54 22.99
CA THR A 444 -7.94 0.62 23.74
C THR A 444 -6.84 1.15 24.64
N THR A 445 -6.42 2.39 24.42
CA THR A 445 -5.45 3.10 25.26
C THR A 445 -6.15 4.20 26.06
N ALA A 446 -5.88 4.27 27.35
CA ALA A 446 -6.40 5.31 28.24
C ALA A 446 -5.36 6.43 28.45
N TYR A 447 -5.80 7.68 28.38
CA TYR A 447 -4.99 8.87 28.57
C TYR A 447 -5.52 9.69 29.75
N PRO A 448 -4.68 10.02 30.75
CA PRO A 448 -5.06 10.88 31.86
C PRO A 448 -5.04 12.34 31.40
N VAL A 449 -6.18 12.87 30.96
CA VAL A 449 -6.29 14.27 30.52
C VAL A 449 -6.75 15.17 31.67
N PRO A 450 -6.32 16.45 31.72
CA PRO A 450 -6.66 17.34 32.83
C PRO A 450 -8.18 17.53 33.02
N ALA A 451 -8.61 17.85 34.24
CA ALA A 451 -10.03 17.99 34.60
C ALA A 451 -10.76 19.07 33.79
N GLU A 452 -10.04 20.12 33.44
CA GLU A 452 -10.48 21.28 32.67
C GLU A 452 -10.53 21.02 31.15
N THR A 453 -10.25 19.79 30.68
CA THR A 453 -10.35 19.40 29.28
C THR A 453 -11.78 19.62 28.76
N ALA A 454 -11.92 20.53 27.81
CA ALA A 454 -13.16 20.84 27.11
C ALA A 454 -13.25 20.11 25.77
N THR A 455 -12.15 20.04 25.02
CA THR A 455 -12.07 19.37 23.71
C THR A 455 -10.84 18.48 23.64
N VAL A 456 -10.92 17.45 22.80
CA VAL A 456 -9.80 16.56 22.47
C VAL A 456 -9.69 16.40 20.96
N GLU A 457 -8.46 16.41 20.46
CA GLU A 457 -8.12 16.06 19.09
C GLU A 457 -7.25 14.80 19.16
N VAL A 458 -7.62 13.76 18.40
CA VAL A 458 -6.90 12.49 18.37
C VAL A 458 -6.59 12.14 16.93
N THR A 459 -5.31 11.88 16.67
CA THR A 459 -4.82 11.50 15.34
C THR A 459 -4.01 10.22 15.46
N LEU A 460 -4.35 9.22 14.66
CA LEU A 460 -3.51 8.02 14.50
C LEU A 460 -2.57 8.26 13.34
N TYR A 461 -1.27 8.31 13.62
CA TYR A 461 -0.25 8.50 12.61
C TYR A 461 0.32 7.16 12.15
N TYR A 462 0.74 7.11 10.89
CA TYR A 462 1.56 6.05 10.30
C TYR A 462 2.83 6.66 9.72
N GLN A 463 3.97 5.99 9.89
CA GLN A 463 5.24 6.40 9.29
C GLN A 463 5.88 5.22 8.55
N THR A 464 6.29 5.47 7.30
CA THR A 464 6.95 4.46 6.44
C THR A 464 8.33 4.09 6.96
N ALA A 465 9.18 5.09 7.23
CA ALA A 465 10.51 4.88 7.76
C ALA A 465 10.82 5.91 8.85
N ALA A 466 11.14 5.42 10.06
CA ALA A 466 11.55 6.26 11.17
C ALA A 466 12.98 6.79 10.98
N LYS A 467 13.25 7.98 11.50
CA LYS A 467 14.58 8.61 11.48
C LYS A 467 15.67 7.68 12.01
N GLU A 468 15.39 6.98 13.10
CA GLU A 468 16.31 6.05 13.75
C GLU A 468 16.80 4.95 12.80
N TYR A 469 15.93 4.49 11.89
CA TYR A 469 16.28 3.49 10.90
C TYR A 469 17.10 4.09 9.75
N ILE A 470 16.73 5.29 9.28
CA ILE A 470 17.50 6.01 8.24
C ILE A 470 18.93 6.33 8.73
N GLU A 471 19.07 6.80 9.97
CA GLU A 471 20.35 7.09 10.58
C GLU A 471 21.18 5.83 10.81
N PHE A 472 20.55 4.71 11.23
CA PHE A 472 21.19 3.41 11.30
C PHE A 472 21.76 2.99 9.94
N LEU A 473 20.95 3.00 8.87
CA LEU A 473 21.41 2.60 7.54
C LEU A 473 22.57 3.46 7.02
N LYS A 474 22.55 4.77 7.28
CA LYS A 474 23.68 5.66 6.97
C LYS A 474 24.91 5.31 7.80
N ALA A 475 24.74 5.05 9.10
CA ALA A 475 25.84 4.75 9.99
C ALA A 475 26.45 3.37 9.70
N GLU A 476 25.63 2.37 9.40
CA GLU A 476 26.04 0.97 9.30
C GLU A 476 26.55 0.59 7.90
N ASN A 477 26.07 1.25 6.84
CA ASN A 477 26.59 1.01 5.50
C ASN A 477 28.03 1.54 5.36
N LYS A 478 28.98 0.61 5.19
CA LYS A 478 30.44 0.88 5.03
C LYS A 478 30.99 0.46 3.67
N THR A 479 30.20 -0.23 2.85
CA THR A 479 30.65 -0.84 1.59
C THR A 479 30.34 0.00 0.37
N ASN A 480 29.30 0.83 0.43
CA ASN A 480 28.90 1.70 -0.67
C ASN A 480 28.21 2.98 -0.17
N ASN A 481 27.62 3.74 -1.09
CA ASN A 481 27.05 5.06 -0.80
C ASN A 481 25.52 5.06 -0.65
N TRP A 482 24.84 3.89 -0.65
CA TRP A 482 23.38 3.85 -0.58
C TRP A 482 22.83 4.43 0.73
N GLY A 483 23.45 4.13 1.88
CA GLY A 483 23.02 4.68 3.18
C GLY A 483 23.18 6.21 3.25
N GLU A 484 24.31 6.74 2.78
CA GLU A 484 24.56 8.18 2.71
C GLU A 484 23.62 8.88 1.71
N GLY A 485 23.38 8.27 0.55
CA GLY A 485 22.45 8.77 -0.47
C GLY A 485 21.01 8.82 0.05
N LEU A 486 20.54 7.74 0.68
CA LEU A 486 19.23 7.66 1.31
C LEU A 486 19.04 8.76 2.37
N TYR A 487 20.02 8.95 3.26
CA TYR A 487 19.94 9.99 4.28
C TYR A 487 19.87 11.40 3.68
N LYS A 488 20.66 11.68 2.64
CA LYS A 488 20.60 12.98 1.94
C LYS A 488 19.23 13.21 1.32
N ALA A 489 18.69 12.20 0.63
CA ALA A 489 17.35 12.27 0.04
C ALA A 489 16.28 12.48 1.12
N TRP A 490 16.34 11.72 2.22
CA TRP A 490 15.47 11.89 3.37
C TRP A 490 15.55 13.32 3.94
N ALA A 491 16.75 13.88 4.11
CA ALA A 491 16.96 15.18 4.74
C ALA A 491 16.43 16.38 3.92
N VAL A 492 16.43 16.27 2.58
CA VAL A 492 15.95 17.33 1.67
C VAL A 492 14.47 17.19 1.26
N THR A 493 13.81 16.13 1.69
CA THR A 493 12.39 15.84 1.42
C THR A 493 11.56 16.00 2.69
N THR A 494 10.36 15.42 2.73
CA THR A 494 9.48 15.41 3.91
C THR A 494 10.03 14.60 5.10
N LYS A 495 11.22 14.00 5.00
CA LYS A 495 11.81 13.14 6.04
C LYS A 495 10.93 11.94 6.41
N SER A 496 10.28 11.33 5.41
CA SER A 496 9.25 10.29 5.62
C SER A 496 8.19 10.77 6.62
N MET A 497 7.58 11.92 6.33
CA MET A 497 6.63 12.55 7.22
C MET A 497 5.48 11.59 7.57
N PRO A 498 5.04 11.56 8.84
CA PRO A 498 3.93 10.72 9.25
C PRO A 498 2.62 11.14 8.58
N VAL A 499 1.81 10.16 8.24
CA VAL A 499 0.52 10.30 7.58
C VAL A 499 -0.60 10.14 8.60
N ASP A 500 -1.62 10.99 8.55
CA ASP A 500 -2.84 10.82 9.33
C ASP A 500 -3.66 9.64 8.76
N THR A 501 -3.77 8.56 9.55
CA THR A 501 -4.56 7.36 9.19
C THR A 501 -6.02 7.46 9.59
N MET A 502 -6.40 8.52 10.28
CA MET A 502 -7.79 8.86 10.57
C MET A 502 -7.88 10.38 10.52
N GLY A 503 -8.86 10.89 9.79
CA GLY A 503 -9.07 12.32 9.62
C GLY A 503 -9.48 13.00 10.94
N GLY A 504 -8.51 13.24 11.82
CA GLY A 504 -8.45 14.49 12.55
C GLY A 504 -7.97 15.52 11.53
N ASN A 505 -8.86 16.37 11.05
CA ASN A 505 -8.45 17.43 10.13
C ASN A 505 -7.40 18.29 10.86
N PRO A 506 -6.20 18.40 10.30
CA PRO A 506 -6.05 19.42 9.29
C PRO A 506 -5.50 18.84 8.00
N VAL A 507 -6.32 18.81 6.95
CA VAL A 507 -5.80 19.28 5.67
C VAL A 507 -5.45 20.74 5.93
N ALA A 508 -4.20 20.98 6.32
CA ALA A 508 -3.56 22.23 6.00
C ALA A 508 -3.73 22.38 4.48
N GLY A 509 -4.69 23.23 4.07
CA GLY A 509 -4.85 23.63 2.69
C GLY A 509 -6.04 23.08 1.90
N ASN A 510 -7.24 22.84 2.48
CA ASN A 510 -8.47 22.76 1.66
C ASN A 510 -9.36 24.00 1.87
N SER A 511 -9.19 24.99 1.01
CA SER A 511 -9.93 26.24 0.97
C SER A 511 -11.43 26.06 0.82
N CYS A 512 -11.88 25.01 0.11
CA CYS A 512 -13.30 24.72 -0.10
C CYS A 512 -13.97 24.41 1.25
N ARG A 513 -13.36 23.56 2.08
CA ARG A 513 -13.87 23.22 3.41
C ARG A 513 -13.83 24.40 4.37
N THR A 514 -12.76 25.19 4.30
CA THR A 514 -12.59 26.38 5.15
C THR A 514 -13.59 27.49 4.84
N CYS A 515 -13.95 27.70 3.57
CA CYS A 515 -14.93 28.74 3.20
C CYS A 515 -16.38 28.26 3.35
N HIS A 516 -16.71 27.07 2.82
CA HIS A 516 -18.10 26.59 2.81
C HIS A 516 -18.54 25.94 4.13
N GLY A 517 -17.62 25.66 5.06
CA GLY A 517 -17.94 25.25 6.43
C GLY A 517 -18.27 26.40 7.39
N ASP A 518 -18.11 27.66 6.98
CA ASP A 518 -18.29 28.85 7.81
C ASP A 518 -19.53 29.65 7.35
N LEU A 519 -20.64 29.48 8.07
CA LEU A 519 -21.91 30.15 7.77
C LEU A 519 -21.81 31.68 7.86
N GLN A 520 -21.05 32.22 8.81
CA GLN A 520 -20.92 33.68 8.99
C GLN A 520 -20.16 34.27 7.81
N LYS A 521 -19.03 33.66 7.44
CA LYS A 521 -18.25 34.07 6.26
C LYS A 521 -19.05 33.99 4.96
N MET A 522 -19.83 32.92 4.77
CA MET A 522 -20.70 32.79 3.59
C MET A 522 -21.86 33.80 3.59
N THR A 523 -22.36 34.18 4.77
CA THR A 523 -23.35 35.25 4.92
C THR A 523 -22.76 36.61 4.55
N ASP A 524 -21.55 36.91 5.02
CA ASP A 524 -20.85 38.16 4.73
C ASP A 524 -20.50 38.30 3.23
N LEU A 525 -20.26 37.18 2.54
CA LEU A 525 -20.06 37.12 1.10
C LEU A 525 -21.37 37.17 0.29
N GLY A 526 -22.54 37.18 0.94
CA GLY A 526 -23.85 37.24 0.28
C GLY A 526 -24.39 35.90 -0.23
N TYR A 527 -23.82 34.79 0.22
CA TYR A 527 -24.10 33.43 -0.24
C TYR A 527 -24.35 32.42 0.91
N PRO A 528 -25.18 32.75 1.93
CA PRO A 528 -25.38 31.89 3.10
C PRO A 528 -25.89 30.48 2.77
N GLN A 529 -26.63 30.33 1.66
CA GLN A 529 -27.18 29.07 1.17
C GLN A 529 -26.12 28.06 0.69
N PHE A 530 -24.87 28.50 0.51
CA PHE A 530 -23.76 27.63 0.12
C PHE A 530 -22.84 27.28 1.31
N SER A 531 -23.32 27.49 2.53
CA SER A 531 -22.71 26.94 3.73
C SER A 531 -23.24 25.52 3.98
N PHE A 532 -22.35 24.60 4.36
CA PHE A 532 -22.70 23.20 4.61
C PHE A 532 -22.05 22.69 5.89
N ASP A 533 -22.81 21.86 6.61
CA ASP A 533 -22.27 21.05 7.68
C ASP A 533 -21.65 19.78 7.07
N TRP A 534 -20.34 19.67 7.15
CA TRP A 534 -19.58 18.56 6.58
C TRP A 534 -19.92 17.21 7.19
N ALA A 535 -20.27 17.15 8.48
CA ALA A 535 -20.70 15.91 9.12
C ALA A 535 -22.01 15.41 8.50
N ARG A 536 -22.92 16.35 8.19
CA ARG A 536 -24.19 16.07 7.54
C ARG A 536 -24.02 15.67 6.07
N VAL A 537 -23.18 16.36 5.30
CA VAL A 537 -22.91 16.03 3.89
C VAL A 537 -22.32 14.63 3.76
N ASN A 538 -21.37 14.27 4.63
CA ASN A 538 -20.78 12.93 4.63
C ASN A 538 -21.80 11.86 5.03
N ALA A 539 -22.67 12.14 6.01
CA ALA A 539 -23.74 11.22 6.43
C ALA A 539 -24.82 11.01 5.36
N GLU A 540 -25.17 12.06 4.61
CA GLU A 540 -26.21 12.01 3.57
C GLU A 540 -25.71 11.38 2.26
N THR A 541 -24.45 11.63 1.88
CA THR A 541 -23.90 11.15 0.61
C THR A 541 -23.26 9.77 0.72
N GLY A 542 -22.72 9.41 1.89
CA GLY A 542 -21.97 8.17 2.08
C GLY A 542 -20.67 8.09 1.26
N MET A 543 -20.25 9.19 0.63
CA MET A 543 -19.07 9.24 -0.24
C MET A 543 -17.86 9.75 0.53
N ASN A 544 -16.81 8.94 0.62
CA ASN A 544 -15.54 9.34 1.21
C ASN A 544 -14.64 10.02 0.15
N ALA A 545 -15.10 11.14 -0.41
CA ALA A 545 -14.39 11.94 -1.43
C ALA A 545 -14.31 13.42 -1.00
N GLY A 546 -13.25 14.10 -1.39
CA GLY A 546 -13.09 15.55 -1.28
C GLY A 546 -14.05 16.30 -2.21
N CYS A 547 -14.31 17.57 -1.91
CA CYS A 547 -15.19 18.38 -2.75
C CYS A 547 -14.57 18.65 -4.11
N ASP A 548 -13.26 18.89 -4.14
CA ASP A 548 -12.42 19.02 -5.32
C ASP A 548 -12.45 17.75 -6.19
N ASP A 549 -12.58 16.56 -5.60
CA ASP A 549 -12.69 15.31 -6.36
C ASP A 549 -13.99 15.25 -7.19
N CYS A 550 -15.07 15.88 -6.72
CA CYS A 550 -16.37 15.86 -7.39
C CYS A 550 -16.69 17.15 -8.14
N HIS A 551 -16.23 18.29 -7.64
CA HIS A 551 -16.54 19.63 -8.13
C HIS A 551 -15.39 20.28 -8.88
N LEU A 552 -14.19 19.69 -8.88
CA LEU A 552 -13.03 20.09 -9.67
C LEU A 552 -12.47 21.49 -9.36
N GLY A 553 -12.75 22.04 -8.18
CA GLY A 553 -12.12 23.28 -7.70
C GLY A 553 -10.69 23.06 -7.23
N ASN A 554 -9.93 24.14 -7.07
CA ASN A 554 -8.57 24.08 -6.54
C ASN A 554 -8.59 24.23 -5.01
N PRO A 555 -8.43 23.14 -4.24
CA PRO A 555 -8.50 23.20 -2.79
C PRO A 555 -7.32 23.97 -2.18
N LYS A 556 -6.23 24.19 -2.92
CA LYS A 556 -4.99 24.78 -2.40
C LYS A 556 -4.98 26.32 -2.44
N ASP A 557 -5.90 26.95 -3.17
CA ASP A 557 -6.00 28.41 -3.26
C ASP A 557 -7.16 28.93 -2.40
N PHE A 558 -6.87 29.88 -1.48
CA PHE A 558 -7.84 30.42 -0.52
C PHE A 558 -8.53 31.70 -0.99
N THR A 559 -8.23 32.17 -2.19
CA THR A 559 -8.95 33.28 -2.83
C THR A 559 -10.22 32.75 -3.50
N PHE A 560 -11.27 33.58 -3.58
CA PHE A 560 -12.52 33.18 -4.22
C PHE A 560 -12.32 32.76 -5.69
N ALA A 561 -11.48 33.50 -6.44
CA ALA A 561 -11.25 33.20 -7.84
C ALA A 561 -10.41 31.93 -8.04
N GLY A 562 -9.33 31.76 -7.27
CA GLY A 562 -8.46 30.60 -7.40
C GLY A 562 -9.10 29.31 -6.87
N ALA A 563 -9.83 29.36 -5.76
CA ALA A 563 -10.54 28.18 -5.22
C ALA A 563 -11.58 27.61 -6.19
N HIS A 564 -12.23 28.50 -6.96
CA HIS A 564 -13.26 28.14 -7.93
C HIS A 564 -12.73 27.98 -9.36
N GLU A 565 -11.42 28.08 -9.57
CA GLU A 565 -10.80 27.80 -10.84
C GLU A 565 -11.04 26.33 -11.19
N GLY A 566 -11.67 26.07 -12.35
CA GLY A 566 -11.97 24.72 -12.83
C GLY A 566 -13.23 24.08 -12.25
N VAL A 567 -13.95 24.74 -11.33
CA VAL A 567 -15.18 24.18 -10.75
C VAL A 567 -16.24 23.91 -11.82
N LEU A 568 -16.88 22.73 -11.76
CA LEU A 568 -17.95 22.35 -12.67
C LEU A 568 -19.08 23.39 -12.70
N GLY A 569 -19.31 23.95 -13.89
CA GLY A 569 -20.41 24.87 -14.13
C GLY A 569 -21.70 24.11 -14.44
N LEU A 570 -22.80 24.50 -13.79
CA LEU A 570 -24.13 24.10 -14.22
C LEU A 570 -24.60 25.05 -15.32
N LEU A 571 -24.60 24.60 -16.56
CA LEU A 571 -25.14 25.37 -17.68
C LEU A 571 -26.64 25.14 -17.79
N VAL A 572 -27.39 26.23 -17.90
CA VAL A 572 -28.80 26.17 -18.27
C VAL A 572 -28.88 26.44 -19.76
N MET A 573 -29.38 25.48 -20.52
CA MET A 573 -29.48 25.52 -21.98
C MET A 573 -30.92 25.80 -22.39
N LYS A 574 -31.17 26.65 -23.39
CA LYS A 574 -32.49 26.86 -24.00
C LYS A 574 -32.64 26.08 -25.31
N GLY A 575 -33.81 25.48 -25.57
CA GLY A 575 -34.10 24.60 -26.70
C GLY A 575 -33.44 23.22 -26.60
N ARG A 576 -33.41 22.45 -27.69
CA ARG A 576 -32.63 21.18 -27.80
C ARG A 576 -31.11 21.47 -27.81
N TYR A 577 -30.59 21.92 -26.67
CA TYR A 577 -29.15 22.12 -26.40
C TYR A 577 -28.43 23.22 -27.19
N ARG A 578 -29.11 24.31 -27.60
CA ARG A 578 -28.49 25.29 -28.52
C ARG A 578 -27.93 26.54 -27.86
N ASP A 579 -28.58 27.09 -26.84
CA ASP A 579 -28.17 28.39 -26.28
C ASP A 579 -27.92 28.29 -24.78
N VAL A 580 -26.70 28.59 -24.31
CA VAL A 580 -26.41 28.77 -22.88
C VAL A 580 -27.10 30.06 -22.40
N VAL A 581 -27.97 29.98 -21.41
CA VAL A 581 -28.62 31.14 -20.79
C VAL A 581 -28.07 31.40 -19.40
N LYS A 582 -27.96 32.68 -19.01
CA LYS A 582 -27.49 33.03 -17.67
C LYS A 582 -28.56 32.64 -16.66
N ARG A 583 -28.13 32.06 -15.54
CA ARG A 583 -29.03 31.55 -14.48
C ARG A 583 -30.00 32.60 -13.94
N LYS A 584 -29.61 33.87 -13.93
CA LYS A 584 -30.46 35.01 -13.51
C LYS A 584 -31.63 35.32 -14.45
N ASP A 585 -31.58 34.81 -15.69
CA ASP A 585 -32.60 35.04 -16.72
C ASP A 585 -33.64 33.90 -16.76
N VAL A 586 -33.54 32.94 -15.82
CA VAL A 586 -34.49 31.82 -15.62
C VAL A 586 -35.49 32.22 -14.54
N THR A 587 -36.79 32.15 -14.81
CA THR A 587 -37.82 32.57 -13.86
C THR A 587 -38.05 31.53 -12.75
N GLY A 588 -38.63 31.93 -11.62
CA GLY A 588 -38.92 31.02 -10.49
C GLY A 588 -39.82 29.84 -10.87
N ASP A 589 -40.80 30.06 -11.76
CA ASP A 589 -41.69 29.01 -12.27
C ASP A 589 -40.98 28.02 -13.20
N ASP A 590 -39.94 28.46 -13.92
CA ASP A 590 -39.12 27.60 -14.76
C ASP A 590 -38.24 26.68 -13.91
N TYR A 591 -37.73 27.18 -12.78
CA TYR A 591 -36.91 26.41 -11.85
C TYR A 591 -37.69 25.26 -11.19
N ALA A 592 -38.95 25.52 -10.80
CA ALA A 592 -39.84 24.51 -10.22
C ALA A 592 -40.15 23.36 -11.21
N LYS A 593 -40.28 23.67 -12.52
CA LYS A 593 -40.50 22.67 -13.57
C LYS A 593 -39.25 21.83 -13.83
N VAL A 594 -38.06 22.43 -13.78
CA VAL A 594 -36.77 21.73 -13.94
C VAL A 594 -36.51 20.76 -12.77
N GLN A 595 -36.88 21.12 -11.54
CA GLN A 595 -36.77 20.23 -10.36
C GLN A 595 -37.73 19.03 -10.40
N SER A 596 -38.78 19.08 -11.22
CA SER A 596 -39.72 17.97 -11.41
C SER A 596 -39.26 16.88 -12.40
N ILE A 597 -38.09 17.08 -13.04
CA ILE A 597 -37.48 16.10 -13.91
C ILE A 597 -36.91 14.97 -13.03
N LYS A 598 -37.62 13.84 -12.94
CA LYS A 598 -37.10 12.62 -12.32
C LYS A 598 -35.87 12.12 -13.08
N SER A 599 -34.89 11.57 -12.35
CA SER A 599 -33.69 10.98 -12.93
C SER A 599 -34.05 9.90 -13.96
N ILE A 600 -33.30 9.84 -15.06
CA ILE A 600 -33.33 8.69 -15.99
C ILE A 600 -32.64 7.51 -15.28
N ARG A 601 -33.31 6.94 -14.27
CA ARG A 601 -32.85 5.71 -13.61
C ARG A 601 -33.95 4.69 -13.33
N GLU A 602 -35.11 4.84 -13.98
CA GLU A 602 -36.17 3.85 -13.95
C GLU A 602 -36.81 3.70 -15.34
N SER A 603 -36.15 3.00 -16.26
CA SER A 603 -36.85 2.32 -17.36
C SER A 603 -36.03 1.15 -17.88
N ASN A 604 -36.29 -0.04 -17.34
CA ASN A 604 -35.96 -1.32 -17.97
C ASN A 604 -36.75 -1.44 -19.29
N SER A 605 -36.08 -1.39 -20.45
CA SER A 605 -36.50 -2.14 -21.66
C SER A 605 -35.54 -1.93 -22.84
N ASN A 606 -35.18 -3.03 -23.50
CA ASN A 606 -34.35 -3.14 -24.70
C ASN A 606 -35.01 -2.59 -26.01
N ASP A 607 -35.44 -1.32 -26.06
CA ASP A 607 -35.92 -0.69 -27.31
C ASP A 607 -35.20 0.65 -27.59
N PRO A 608 -34.49 0.80 -28.74
CA PRO A 608 -33.68 1.98 -29.05
C PRO A 608 -34.45 3.22 -29.53
N ARG A 609 -35.79 3.28 -29.47
CA ARG A 609 -36.54 4.46 -29.95
C ARG A 609 -37.63 4.94 -28.99
N TYR A 610 -37.30 5.89 -28.11
CA TYR A 610 -38.29 6.77 -27.47
C TYR A 610 -38.00 8.25 -27.72
N THR A 611 -39.01 8.96 -28.23
CA THR A 611 -39.05 10.42 -28.31
C THR A 611 -39.77 10.97 -27.09
N LEU A 612 -39.02 11.41 -26.08
CA LEU A 612 -39.57 12.18 -24.96
C LEU A 612 -39.68 13.67 -25.36
N ARG A 613 -40.91 14.16 -25.59
CA ARG A 613 -41.19 15.61 -25.62
C ARG A 613 -41.30 16.10 -24.17
N VAL A 614 -40.25 16.73 -23.67
CA VAL A 614 -40.28 17.46 -22.39
C VAL A 614 -40.78 18.89 -22.66
N PRO A 615 -41.84 19.39 -22.00
CA PRO A 615 -42.32 20.75 -22.18
C PRO A 615 -41.55 21.68 -21.24
N SER A 616 -40.25 21.83 -21.49
CA SER A 616 -39.47 22.93 -20.95
C SER A 616 -38.55 23.40 -22.07
N PRO A 617 -38.51 24.71 -22.37
CA PRO A 617 -37.49 25.22 -23.25
C PRO A 617 -36.12 25.15 -22.59
N PHE A 618 -35.96 24.71 -21.34
CA PHE A 618 -34.68 24.69 -20.63
C PHE A 618 -34.22 23.29 -20.20
N HIS A 619 -32.92 23.03 -20.31
CA HIS A 619 -32.22 21.83 -19.86
C HIS A 619 -31.02 22.21 -18.97
N MET A 620 -30.66 21.36 -18.01
CA MET A 620 -29.42 21.53 -17.24
C MET A 620 -28.36 20.56 -17.76
N LEU A 621 -27.18 21.08 -18.07
CA LEU A 621 -26.01 20.30 -18.46
C LEU A 621 -24.91 20.54 -17.43
N LEU A 622 -24.37 19.45 -16.89
CA LEU A 622 -23.14 19.48 -16.12
C LEU A 622 -21.99 19.54 -17.14
N TRP A 623 -21.28 20.66 -17.21
CA TRP A 623 -20.30 20.92 -18.27
C TRP A 623 -18.91 21.13 -17.69
N HIS A 624 -17.93 20.47 -18.31
CA HIS A 624 -16.50 20.67 -18.05
C HIS A 624 -15.85 21.05 -19.39
N ASP A 625 -15.38 22.28 -19.54
CA ASP A 625 -14.34 22.57 -20.53
C ASP A 625 -13.41 23.63 -19.94
N ARG A 626 -12.10 23.39 -20.05
CA ARG A 626 -11.03 24.23 -19.50
C ARG A 626 -10.72 25.44 -20.40
N ASN A 627 -11.50 25.70 -21.44
CA ASN A 627 -11.30 26.83 -22.33
C ASN A 627 -12.54 27.74 -22.38
N GLN A 628 -12.44 28.97 -21.87
CA GLN A 628 -13.51 29.96 -21.95
C GLN A 628 -13.70 30.53 -23.37
N GLU A 629 -12.73 30.37 -24.29
CA GLU A 629 -12.80 30.92 -25.64
C GLU A 629 -13.61 30.05 -26.63
N THR A 630 -13.87 28.78 -26.29
CA THR A 630 -14.69 27.87 -27.09
C THR A 630 -16.18 27.89 -26.72
N ALA A 631 -16.55 28.66 -25.69
CA ALA A 631 -17.89 28.69 -25.10
C ALA A 631 -18.73 29.93 -25.49
N THR A 632 -18.60 30.40 -26.73
CA THR A 632 -19.49 31.45 -27.30
C THR A 632 -20.66 30.87 -28.07
#